data_AF-A0A6L3N756-F1
#
_entry.id   AF-A0A6L3N756-F1
#
_cell.length_a   1.000
_cell.length_b   1.000
_cell.length_c   1.000
_cell.angle_alpha   90.00
_cell.angle_beta   90.00
_cell.angle_gamma   90.00
#
_symmetry.space_group_name_H-M   'P 1'
#
loop_
_entity.id
_entity.type
_entity.pdbx_description
1 polymer ?
#
loop_
_entity_poly.entity_id
_entity_poly.type
_entity_poly.pdbx_seq_one_letter_code
_entity_poly.pdbx_strand_id
1 'polypeptide(L)'
;AQPGGASVALRKLVEDARRTHAAADRRRDAQTRAYHFMSALAGDLPNFEEAARALYANDLARMAELIAGWPDDVRDHALALARGDLPPSTEDC
;
A
#
# COMPACT_ATOMS: atom_id res chain seq x y z
N ALA A 1 -25.96 20.64 33.62
CA ALA A 1 -24.86 19.70 33.32
C ALA A 1 -25.19 18.97 32.02
N GLN A 2 -24.40 19.15 30.96
CA GLN A 2 -24.59 18.46 29.68
C GLN A 2 -23.97 17.06 29.80
N PRO A 3 -24.74 15.96 29.75
CA PRO A 3 -24.19 14.61 29.92
C PRO A 3 -23.57 14.14 28.59
N GLY A 4 -22.32 14.56 28.31
CA GLY A 4 -21.68 14.35 27.01
C GLY A 4 -20.31 13.66 27.03
N GLY A 5 -19.84 13.12 28.16
CA GLY A 5 -18.46 12.62 28.29
C GLY A 5 -18.26 11.18 27.79
N ALA A 6 -19.10 10.26 28.23
CA ALA A 6 -18.91 8.82 27.99
C ALA A 6 -19.13 8.41 26.52
N SER A 7 -20.11 9.02 25.84
CA SER A 7 -20.41 8.72 24.43
C SER A 7 -19.42 9.33 23.45
N VAL A 8 -18.70 10.39 23.86
CA VAL A 8 -17.65 11.03 23.06
C VAL A 8 -16.34 10.24 23.16
N ALA A 9 -15.99 9.70 24.33
CA ALA A 9 -14.85 8.82 24.49
C ALA A 9 -14.99 7.53 23.66
N LEU A 10 -16.16 6.88 23.71
CA LEU A 10 -16.47 5.71 22.87
C LEU A 10 -16.45 6.03 21.37
N ARG A 11 -17.02 7.16 20.94
CA ARG A 11 -16.97 7.60 19.53
C ARG A 11 -15.54 7.84 19.05
N LYS A 12 -14.70 8.44 19.87
CA LYS A 12 -13.27 8.64 19.54
C LYS A 12 -12.53 7.32 19.41
N LEU A 13 -12.76 6.35 20.30
CA LEU A 13 -12.17 5.01 20.21
C LEU A 13 -12.64 4.25 18.97
N VAL A 14 -13.93 4.35 18.62
CA VAL A 14 -14.49 3.72 17.42
C VAL A 14 -13.98 4.41 16.14
N GLU A 15 -13.89 5.74 16.10
CA GLU A 15 -13.30 6.44 14.95
C GLU A 15 -11.82 6.10 14.77
N ASP A 16 -11.05 6.03 15.86
CA ASP A 16 -9.63 5.71 15.82
C ASP A 16 -9.39 4.27 15.32
N ALA A 17 -10.20 3.32 15.82
CA ALA A 17 -10.20 1.95 15.32
C ALA A 17 -10.56 1.91 13.83
N ARG A 18 -11.67 2.55 13.40
CA ARG A 18 -12.10 2.58 11.99
C ARG A 18 -11.05 3.21 11.08
N ARG A 19 -10.41 4.30 11.52
CA ARG A 19 -9.37 4.99 10.76
C ARG A 19 -8.11 4.13 10.62
N THR A 20 -7.72 3.42 11.68
CA THR A 20 -6.58 2.51 11.67
C THR A 20 -6.82 1.33 10.73
N HIS A 21 -8.01 0.72 10.77
CA HIS A 21 -8.40 -0.33 9.83
C HIS A 21 -8.40 0.18 8.38
N ALA A 22 -9.01 1.33 8.11
CA ALA A 22 -9.03 1.92 6.77
C ALA A 22 -7.65 2.32 6.22
N ALA A 23 -6.67 2.60 7.08
CA ALA A 23 -5.28 2.86 6.66
C ALA A 23 -4.55 1.54 6.34
N ALA A 24 -4.75 0.50 7.16
CA ALA A 24 -4.19 -0.83 6.92
C ALA A 24 -4.75 -1.48 5.64
N ASP A 25 -6.05 -1.35 5.41
CA ASP A 25 -6.72 -1.88 4.22
C ASP A 25 -6.20 -1.20 2.95
N ARG A 26 -6.15 0.14 2.92
CA ARG A 26 -5.60 0.89 1.77
C ARG A 26 -4.17 0.49 1.43
N ARG A 27 -3.35 0.24 2.45
CA ARG A 27 -1.97 -0.23 2.26
C ARG A 27 -1.93 -1.63 1.67
N ARG A 28 -2.80 -2.53 2.15
CA ARG A 28 -2.88 -3.90 1.63
C ARG A 28 -3.32 -3.91 0.17
N ASP A 29 -4.24 -3.02 -0.20
CA ASP A 29 -4.70 -2.85 -1.58
C ASP A 29 -3.57 -2.29 -2.45
N ALA A 30 -2.83 -1.30 -1.97
CA ALA A 30 -1.65 -0.74 -2.65
C ALA A 30 -0.58 -1.82 -2.90
N GLN A 31 -0.27 -2.64 -1.89
CA GLN A 31 0.64 -3.77 -2.03
C GLN A 31 0.15 -4.79 -3.06
N THR A 32 -1.13 -5.17 -3.01
CA THR A 32 -1.73 -6.11 -3.96
C THR A 32 -1.61 -5.59 -5.40
N ARG A 33 -1.96 -4.32 -5.64
CA ARG A 33 -1.84 -3.69 -6.96
C ARG A 33 -0.40 -3.65 -7.47
N ALA A 34 0.54 -3.22 -6.62
CA ALA A 34 1.95 -3.18 -6.97
C ALA A 34 2.49 -4.58 -7.31
N TYR A 35 2.11 -5.60 -6.52
CA TYR A 35 2.49 -6.98 -6.79
C TYR A 35 1.95 -7.49 -8.13
N HIS A 36 0.66 -7.27 -8.42
CA HIS A 36 0.08 -7.67 -9.71
C HIS A 36 0.76 -7.00 -10.90
N PHE A 37 1.04 -5.70 -10.79
CA PHE A 37 1.77 -4.95 -11.82
C PHE A 37 3.17 -5.53 -12.05
N MET A 38 3.94 -5.72 -10.97
CA MET A 38 5.29 -6.27 -11.07
C MET A 38 5.27 -7.71 -11.59
N SER A 39 4.32 -8.54 -11.18
CA SER A 39 4.21 -9.92 -11.66
C SER A 39 3.92 -10.00 -13.15
N ALA A 40 3.21 -9.02 -13.72
CA ALA A 40 2.85 -9.01 -15.13
C ALA A 40 3.97 -8.44 -16.03
N LEU A 41 4.69 -7.42 -15.56
CA LEU A 41 5.68 -6.68 -16.36
C LEU A 41 7.13 -7.01 -16.03
N ALA A 42 7.39 -7.50 -14.82
CA ALA A 42 8.72 -7.64 -14.25
C ALA A 42 8.98 -9.03 -13.64
N GLY A 43 8.10 -10.02 -13.90
CA GLY A 43 8.26 -11.38 -13.37
C GLY A 43 9.57 -12.05 -13.79
N ASP A 44 10.07 -11.75 -14.99
CA ASP A 44 11.34 -12.25 -15.51
C ASP A 44 12.53 -11.31 -15.22
N LEU A 45 12.30 -10.18 -14.56
CA LEU A 45 13.37 -9.24 -14.22
C LEU A 45 14.12 -9.69 -12.95
N PRO A 46 15.42 -9.36 -12.85
CA PRO A 46 16.21 -9.73 -11.68
C PRO A 46 15.62 -9.15 -10.39
N ASN A 47 15.78 -9.89 -9.29
CA ASN A 47 15.35 -9.50 -7.94
C ASN A 47 13.83 -9.34 -7.75
N PHE A 48 13.00 -9.84 -8.66
CA PHE A 48 11.54 -9.76 -8.53
C PHE A 48 11.01 -10.34 -7.21
N GLU A 49 11.47 -11.53 -6.82
CA GLU A 49 11.01 -12.19 -5.59
C GLU A 49 11.41 -11.39 -4.34
N GLU A 50 12.64 -10.88 -4.29
CA GLU A 50 13.13 -10.03 -3.22
C GLU A 50 12.38 -8.70 -3.17
N ALA A 51 12.06 -8.11 -4.33
CA ALA A 51 11.29 -6.87 -4.41
C ALA A 51 9.85 -7.07 -3.91
N ALA A 52 9.21 -8.19 -4.28
CA ALA A 52 7.91 -8.57 -3.75
C ALA A 52 7.94 -8.79 -2.24
N ARG A 53 9.01 -9.42 -1.72
CA ARG A 53 9.21 -9.60 -0.27
C ARG A 53 9.37 -8.27 0.45
N ALA A 54 10.15 -7.34 -0.10
CA ALA A 54 10.32 -5.98 0.43
C ALA A 54 9.00 -5.19 0.40
N LEU A 55 8.20 -5.33 -0.66
CA LEU A 55 6.87 -4.72 -0.77
C LEU A 55 5.94 -5.15 0.38
N TYR A 56 5.82 -6.45 0.64
CA TYR A 56 4.96 -6.96 1.72
C TYR A 56 5.53 -6.65 3.12
N ALA A 57 6.84 -6.60 3.28
CA ALA A 57 7.51 -6.09 4.48
C ALA A 57 7.36 -4.57 4.65
N ASN A 58 6.88 -3.87 3.62
CA ASN A 58 6.81 -2.41 3.51
C ASN A 58 8.17 -1.73 3.71
N ASP A 59 9.20 -2.35 3.17
CA ASP A 59 10.50 -1.74 3.04
C ASP A 59 10.63 -1.17 1.62
N LEU A 60 10.00 0.00 1.40
CA LEU A 60 10.01 0.68 0.10
C LEU A 60 11.42 1.12 -0.31
N ALA A 61 12.28 1.43 0.66
CA ALA A 61 13.67 1.78 0.40
C ALA A 61 14.42 0.57 -0.17
N ARG A 62 14.29 -0.59 0.50
CA ARG A 62 14.88 -1.84 0.02
C ARG A 62 14.30 -2.28 -1.32
N MET A 63 12.99 -2.14 -1.51
CA MET A 63 12.34 -2.41 -2.80
C MET A 63 12.96 -1.56 -3.90
N ALA A 64 13.13 -0.25 -3.70
CA ALA A 64 13.70 0.66 -4.69
C ALA A 64 15.14 0.28 -5.08
N GLU A 65 15.95 -0.18 -4.13
CA GLU A 65 17.30 -0.70 -4.42
C GLU A 65 17.26 -1.96 -5.30
N LEU A 66 16.36 -2.90 -4.99
CA LEU A 66 16.27 -4.19 -5.67
C LEU A 66 15.83 -4.04 -7.13
N ILE A 67 14.91 -3.11 -7.39
CA ILE A 67 14.37 -2.82 -8.73
C ILE A 67 15.11 -1.69 -9.45
N ALA A 68 16.23 -1.20 -8.90
CA ALA A 68 16.97 -0.08 -9.50
C ALA A 68 17.48 -0.38 -10.92
N GLY A 69 17.71 -1.66 -11.24
CA GLY A 69 18.10 -2.13 -12.57
C GLY A 69 16.94 -2.42 -13.53
N TRP A 70 15.69 -2.21 -13.11
CA TRP A 70 14.53 -2.35 -13.99
C TRP A 70 14.39 -1.13 -14.90
N PRO A 71 13.61 -1.23 -15.99
CA PRO A 71 13.26 -0.07 -16.80
C PRO A 71 12.66 1.04 -15.93
N ASP A 72 13.10 2.29 -16.15
CA ASP A 72 12.75 3.42 -15.28
C ASP A 72 11.24 3.57 -15.08
N ASP A 73 10.45 3.49 -16.17
CA ASP A 73 8.99 3.59 -16.11
C ASP A 73 8.35 2.48 -15.26
N VAL A 74 8.89 1.26 -15.33
CA VAL A 74 8.39 0.10 -14.57
C VAL A 74 8.70 0.27 -13.10
N ARG A 75 9.93 0.67 -12.76
CA ARG A 75 10.33 0.97 -11.38
C ARG A 75 9.46 2.07 -10.78
N ASP A 76 9.35 3.20 -11.47
CA ASP A 76 8.71 4.40 -10.94
C ASP A 76 7.20 4.16 -10.75
N HIS A 77 6.57 3.42 -11.67
CA HIS A 77 5.18 3.01 -11.54
C HIS A 77 4.96 2.00 -10.40
N ALA A 78 5.83 0.99 -10.25
CA ALA A 78 5.73 0.04 -9.14
C ALA A 78 5.84 0.74 -7.78
N LEU A 79 6.73 1.72 -7.65
CA LEU A 79 6.89 2.51 -6.43
C LEU A 79 5.68 3.41 -6.16
N ALA A 80 5.08 4.02 -7.19
CA ALA A 80 3.86 4.82 -7.04
C ALA A 80 2.67 3.98 -6.58
N LEU A 81 2.51 2.76 -7.13
CA LEU A 81 1.49 1.81 -6.68
C LEU A 81 1.73 1.39 -5.23
N ALA A 82 2.97 1.06 -4.86
CA ALA A 82 3.32 0.61 -3.52
C ALA A 82 3.11 1.69 -2.45
N ARG A 83 3.28 2.98 -2.79
CA ARG A 83 2.96 4.12 -1.93
C ARG A 83 1.46 4.38 -1.79
N GLY A 84 0.64 3.82 -2.68
CA GLY A 84 -0.79 4.12 -2.75
C GLY A 84 -1.07 5.54 -3.29
N ASP A 85 -0.11 6.14 -3.99
CA ASP A 85 -0.23 7.50 -4.54
C ASP A 85 -1.22 7.56 -5.71
N LEU A 86 -1.48 6.41 -6.34
CA LEU A 86 -2.44 6.31 -7.43
C LEU A 86 -3.83 5.99 -6.87
N PRO A 87 -4.89 6.76 -7.21
CA PRO A 87 -6.24 6.45 -6.77
C PRO A 87 -6.58 4.98 -7.09
N PRO A 88 -7.39 4.32 -6.25
CA PRO A 88 -7.91 3.00 -6.62
C PRO A 88 -8.61 3.17 -7.97
N SER A 89 -8.30 2.32 -8.95
CA SER A 89 -9.11 2.25 -10.16
C SER A 89 -10.54 2.07 -9.70
N THR A 90 -11.41 3.02 -10.05
CA THR A 90 -12.84 2.97 -9.79
C THR A 90 -13.44 1.91 -10.71
N GLU A 91 -13.12 0.65 -10.45
CA GLU A 91 -13.67 -0.54 -11.10
C GLU A 91 -14.30 -1.38 -9.99
N ASP A 92 -15.27 -0.77 -9.31
CA ASP A 92 -16.32 -1.47 -8.58
C ASP A 92 -17.60 -0.67 -8.88
N CYS A 93 -18.34 -1.13 -9.88
CA CYS A 93 -19.58 -0.54 -10.38
C CYS A 93 -20.61 -1.66 -10.45
#